data_AF-A0A933KCN4-F1
#
_entry.id   AF-A0A933KCN4-F1
#
_cell.length_a   1.000
_cell.length_b   1.000
_cell.length_c   1.000
_cell.angle_alpha   90.00
_cell.angle_beta   90.00
_cell.angle_gamma   90.00
#
_symmetry.space_group_name_H-M   'P 1'
#
loop_
_entity.id
_entity.type
_entity.pdbx_description
1 polymer ?
#
loop_
_entity_poly.entity_id
_entity_poly.type
_entity_poly.pdbx_seq_one_letter_code
_entity_poly.pdbx_strand_id
1 'polypeptide(L)'
;MMPRCTMSQRCWRRTVTELDRVSPREGIVVPLVALTMRRPDFNPCTGIELEEIDELVVASTVLVPADRQVNGPARVSVLASTNHQVNRSIQRIVTRFPRLRACAYLHSHPFARGGTWPSRGPGCDYDGHMIPLFERNREAGLNTSFSFIACRAGSGDGWVIAAFALDRWRRIVDLGFVEVADDSSASVRDALVESLHSRADVRSMLHRFKGELARRGLGFRIDELFGGWLRVVIDLGDSCAAVLLLPVEFPRRVPEFFTVRRPGNGASRFPAPAAWLTTSDGWVRVVDRIEEVYHVRP
;
A
#
# COMPACT_ATOMS: atom_id res chain seq x y z
N MET A 1 -19.20 4.91 -6.60
CA MET A 1 -19.23 3.61 -5.88
C MET A 1 -18.19 3.69 -4.78
N MET A 2 -18.54 3.30 -3.56
CA MET A 2 -17.60 3.31 -2.43
C MET A 2 -16.72 2.06 -2.45
N PRO A 3 -15.43 2.16 -2.05
CA PRO A 3 -14.58 1.00 -1.88
C PRO A 3 -15.18 -0.02 -0.91
N ARG A 4 -15.07 -1.31 -1.24
CA ARG A 4 -15.37 -2.38 -0.30
C ARG A 4 -14.26 -2.49 0.75
N CYS A 5 -14.59 -2.86 1.97
CA CYS A 5 -13.61 -3.05 3.04
C CYS A 5 -13.63 -4.50 3.52
N THR A 6 -12.51 -5.18 3.42
CA THR A 6 -12.37 -6.59 3.77
C THR A 6 -11.25 -6.77 4.79
N MET A 7 -11.42 -7.67 5.76
CA MET A 7 -10.37 -8.09 6.70
C MET A 7 -10.24 -9.60 6.68
N SER A 8 -9.01 -10.12 6.66
CA SER A 8 -8.78 -11.56 6.71
C SER A 8 -9.22 -12.16 8.05
N GLN A 9 -9.71 -13.40 8.05
CA GLN A 9 -10.16 -14.12 9.25
C GLN A 9 -9.08 -14.15 10.34
N ARG A 10 -7.81 -14.32 9.97
CA ARG A 10 -6.69 -14.27 10.91
C ARG A 10 -6.51 -12.88 11.52
N CYS A 11 -6.62 -11.82 10.73
CA CYS A 11 -6.55 -10.45 11.23
C CYS A 11 -7.71 -10.12 12.14
N TRP A 12 -8.92 -10.51 11.75
CA TRP A 12 -10.13 -10.34 12.56
C TRP A 12 -9.96 -10.94 13.95
N ARG A 13 -9.58 -12.23 14.03
CA ARG A 13 -9.37 -12.92 15.30
C ARG A 13 -8.32 -12.21 16.15
N ARG A 14 -7.18 -11.85 15.57
CA ARG A 14 -6.10 -11.15 16.29
C ARG A 14 -6.54 -9.79 16.81
N THR A 15 -7.28 -9.02 16.01
CA THR A 15 -7.85 -7.74 16.41
C THR A 15 -8.83 -7.92 17.56
N VAL A 16 -9.83 -8.79 17.39
CA VAL A 16 -10.84 -9.05 18.44
C VAL A 16 -10.20 -9.50 19.75
N THR A 17 -9.25 -10.43 19.71
CA THR A 17 -8.51 -10.85 20.92
C THR A 17 -7.85 -9.67 21.64
N GLU A 18 -7.23 -8.75 20.89
CA GLU A 18 -6.62 -7.57 21.50
C GLU A 18 -7.67 -6.60 22.08
N LEU A 19 -8.78 -6.40 21.36
CA LEU A 19 -9.85 -5.51 21.82
C LEU A 19 -10.58 -6.05 23.05
N ASP A 20 -10.79 -7.37 23.12
CA ASP A 20 -11.37 -8.02 24.30
C ASP A 20 -10.45 -7.93 25.51
N ARG A 21 -9.13 -8.05 25.32
CA ARG A 21 -8.13 -7.93 26.39
C ARG A 21 -8.19 -6.58 27.11
N VAL A 22 -8.46 -5.49 26.39
CA VAL A 22 -8.45 -4.13 26.94
C VAL A 22 -9.83 -3.60 27.32
N SER A 23 -10.90 -4.23 26.83
CA SER A 23 -12.27 -3.89 27.17
C SER A 23 -12.48 -3.87 28.71
N PRO A 24 -13.23 -2.91 29.28
CA PRO A 24 -14.12 -1.92 28.64
C PRO A 24 -13.42 -0.63 28.18
N ARG A 25 -12.09 -0.61 28.07
CA ARG A 25 -11.31 0.55 27.59
C ARG A 25 -11.09 0.47 26.08
N GLU A 26 -10.80 1.61 25.46
CA GLU A 26 -10.44 1.67 24.05
C GLU A 26 -9.12 0.95 23.80
N GLY A 27 -9.08 0.14 22.75
CA GLY A 27 -7.89 -0.54 22.26
C GLY A 27 -7.36 0.09 20.98
N ILE A 28 -6.11 -0.20 20.63
CA ILE A 28 -5.51 0.23 19.37
C ILE A 28 -4.72 -0.90 18.72
N VAL A 29 -4.88 -1.05 17.41
CA VAL A 29 -4.02 -1.88 16.56
C VAL A 29 -3.69 -1.12 15.28
N VAL A 30 -2.60 -1.51 14.62
CA VAL A 30 -2.22 -0.92 13.34
C VAL A 30 -2.55 -1.91 12.22
N PRO A 31 -3.66 -1.71 11.49
CA PRO A 31 -3.97 -2.52 10.32
C PRO A 31 -3.03 -2.17 9.16
N LEU A 32 -2.63 -3.19 8.42
CA LEU A 32 -1.89 -3.02 7.18
C LEU A 32 -2.83 -3.35 6.02
N VAL A 33 -3.00 -2.36 5.14
CA VAL A 33 -4.02 -2.36 4.09
C VAL A 33 -3.34 -2.52 2.74
N ALA A 34 -3.88 -3.40 1.89
CA ALA A 34 -3.65 -3.41 0.45
C ALA A 34 -4.81 -2.73 -0.25
N LEU A 35 -4.50 -2.02 -1.35
CA LEU A 35 -5.50 -1.36 -2.19
C LEU A 35 -5.66 -2.13 -3.50
N THR A 36 -6.89 -2.44 -3.87
CA THR A 36 -7.24 -2.89 -5.21
C THR A 36 -7.79 -1.70 -5.99
N MET A 37 -7.22 -1.44 -7.15
CA MET A 37 -7.62 -0.33 -8.01
C MET A 37 -8.80 -0.74 -8.89
N ARG A 38 -9.77 0.15 -9.09
CA ARG A 38 -10.94 -0.09 -9.96
C ARG A 38 -10.55 -0.22 -11.43
N ARG A 39 -9.48 0.46 -11.81
CA ARG A 39 -8.94 0.45 -13.17
C ARG A 39 -7.77 -0.56 -13.28
N PRO A 40 -7.86 -1.56 -14.17
CA PRO A 40 -6.75 -2.50 -14.37
C PRO A 40 -5.51 -1.82 -14.96
N ASP A 41 -5.68 -0.72 -15.70
CA ASP A 41 -4.64 0.07 -16.35
C ASP A 41 -4.11 1.23 -15.50
N PHE A 42 -4.37 1.21 -14.18
CA PHE A 42 -3.88 2.22 -13.24
C PHE A 42 -2.36 2.37 -13.30
N ASN A 43 -1.88 3.62 -13.41
CA ASN A 43 -0.46 3.94 -13.43
C ASN A 43 0.05 4.18 -12.01
N PRO A 44 0.94 3.34 -11.46
CA PRO A 44 1.45 3.49 -10.09
C PRO A 44 2.32 4.73 -9.88
N CYS A 45 2.63 5.51 -10.93
CA CYS A 45 3.34 6.78 -10.84
C CYS A 45 2.43 7.99 -10.59
N THR A 46 1.10 7.85 -10.67
CA THR A 46 0.17 8.94 -10.38
C THR A 46 -0.32 8.89 -8.93
N GLY A 47 -0.86 10.01 -8.44
CA GLY A 47 -1.59 10.00 -7.18
C GLY A 47 -2.77 9.03 -7.23
N ILE A 48 -3.08 8.41 -6.10
CA ILE A 48 -4.23 7.51 -5.89
C ILE A 48 -5.31 8.29 -5.16
N GLU A 49 -6.44 8.52 -5.82
CA GLU A 49 -7.63 9.12 -5.22
C GLU A 49 -8.54 8.04 -4.62
N LEU A 50 -9.39 8.41 -3.65
CA LEU A 50 -10.34 7.49 -3.01
C LEU A 50 -11.30 6.85 -4.04
N GLU A 51 -11.72 7.62 -5.04
CA GLU A 51 -12.64 7.17 -6.08
C GLU A 51 -12.03 6.15 -7.04
N GLU A 52 -10.70 6.02 -7.07
CA GLU A 52 -9.99 5.05 -7.92
C GLU A 52 -9.84 3.68 -7.23
N ILE A 53 -10.14 3.60 -5.94
CA ILE A 53 -10.03 2.40 -5.14
C ILE A 53 -11.32 1.58 -5.25
N ASP A 54 -11.18 0.29 -5.49
CA ASP A 54 -12.28 -0.67 -5.54
C ASP A 54 -12.44 -1.41 -4.20
N GLU A 55 -11.33 -1.82 -3.61
CA GLU A 55 -11.31 -2.59 -2.36
C GLU A 55 -10.13 -2.21 -1.47
N LEU A 56 -10.38 -2.18 -0.17
CA LEU A 56 -9.40 -2.12 0.92
C LEU A 56 -9.32 -3.50 1.57
N VAL A 57 -8.14 -4.11 1.60
CA VAL A 57 -7.93 -5.44 2.19
C VAL A 57 -6.97 -5.36 3.37
N VAL A 58 -7.47 -5.58 4.59
CA VAL A 58 -6.67 -5.73 5.80
C VAL A 58 -6.23 -7.19 5.95
N ALA A 59 -5.03 -7.51 5.45
CA ALA A 59 -4.49 -8.87 5.49
C ALA A 59 -3.41 -9.08 6.58
N SER A 60 -2.97 -8.01 7.24
CA SER A 60 -2.10 -8.09 8.42
C SER A 60 -2.45 -7.00 9.44
N THR A 61 -2.20 -7.28 10.72
CA THR A 61 -2.31 -6.30 11.81
C THR A 61 -1.06 -6.35 12.68
N VAL A 62 -0.59 -5.18 13.11
CA VAL A 62 0.49 -5.04 14.09
C VAL A 62 -0.12 -4.60 15.41
N LEU A 63 0.16 -5.38 16.47
CA LEU A 63 -0.27 -5.02 17.81
C LEU A 63 0.71 -4.01 18.40
N VAL A 64 0.16 -3.02 19.10
CA VAL A 64 0.95 -2.13 19.95
C VAL A 64 1.25 -2.90 21.26
N PRO A 65 2.51 -2.95 21.74
CA PRO A 65 2.82 -3.62 23.00
C PRO A 65 1.95 -3.12 24.16
N ALA A 66 1.45 -4.03 24.99
CA ALA A 66 0.48 -3.69 26.04
C ALA A 66 1.01 -2.68 27.06
N ASP A 67 2.30 -2.75 27.39
CA ASP A 67 3.01 -1.82 28.30
C ASP A 67 3.20 -0.41 27.71
N ARG A 68 2.85 -0.22 26.44
CA ARG A 68 3.01 1.03 25.69
C ARG A 68 1.69 1.69 25.33
N GLN A 69 0.57 1.06 25.67
CA GLN A 69 -0.76 1.61 25.49
C GLN A 69 -1.24 2.27 26.78
N VAL A 70 -1.80 3.47 26.67
CA VAL A 70 -2.55 4.13 27.74
C VAL A 70 -4.02 4.04 27.33
N ASN A 71 -4.67 2.95 27.72
CA ASN A 71 -6.07 2.69 27.42
C ASN A 71 -6.97 3.38 28.46
N GLY A 72 -7.89 4.23 28.02
CA GLY A 72 -8.94 4.84 28.81
C GLY A 72 -10.34 4.47 28.28
N PRO A 73 -11.42 4.84 28.98
CA PRO A 73 -12.78 4.45 28.58
C PRO A 73 -13.25 5.02 27.23
N ALA A 74 -12.77 6.20 26.86
CA ALA A 74 -13.14 6.92 25.64
C ALA A 74 -11.92 7.59 24.97
N ARG A 75 -10.73 7.02 25.22
CA ARG A 75 -9.48 7.44 24.59
C ARG A 75 -8.43 6.36 24.72
N VAL A 76 -7.70 6.10 23.64
CA VAL A 76 -6.43 5.38 23.68
C VAL A 76 -5.29 6.28 23.19
N SER A 77 -4.14 6.19 23.85
CA SER A 77 -2.90 6.81 23.38
C SER A 77 -1.72 5.86 23.50
N VAL A 78 -0.62 6.18 22.81
CA VAL A 78 0.61 5.40 22.85
C VAL A 78 1.75 6.25 23.41
N LEU A 79 2.68 5.64 24.14
CA LEU A 79 3.85 6.34 24.65
C LEU A 79 4.73 6.84 23.48
N ALA A 80 5.41 7.97 23.64
CA ALA A 80 6.19 8.60 22.56
C ALA A 80 7.27 7.67 21.95
N SER A 81 7.87 6.77 22.74
CA SER A 81 8.91 5.84 22.30
C SER A 81 8.38 4.65 21.48
N THR A 82 7.06 4.46 21.41
CA THR A 82 6.40 3.28 20.81
C THR A 82 6.57 3.22 19.29
N ASN A 83 6.65 4.38 18.64
CA ASN A 83 6.68 4.50 17.18
C ASN A 83 7.80 3.68 16.55
N HIS A 84 9.01 3.72 17.11
CA HIS A 84 10.15 2.98 16.53
C HIS A 84 9.94 1.45 16.56
N GLN A 85 9.37 0.92 17.64
CA GLN A 85 9.11 -0.52 17.77
C GLN A 85 7.99 -1.00 16.84
N VAL A 86 6.89 -0.25 16.78
CA VAL A 86 5.76 -0.54 15.88
C VAL A 86 6.22 -0.41 14.42
N ASN A 87 6.91 0.67 14.06
CA ASN A 87 7.44 0.88 12.71
C ASN A 87 8.39 -0.24 12.27
N ARG A 88 9.28 -0.75 13.15
CA ARG A 88 10.10 -1.93 12.80
C ARG A 88 9.28 -3.16 12.48
N SER A 89 8.15 -3.37 13.17
CA SER A 89 7.27 -4.51 12.92
C SER A 89 6.46 -4.33 11.65
N ILE A 90 5.99 -3.11 11.38
CA ILE A 90 5.36 -2.72 10.12
C ILE A 90 6.33 -2.97 8.96
N GLN A 91 7.54 -2.42 9.04
CA GLN A 91 8.55 -2.53 7.97
C GLN A 91 8.90 -3.99 7.68
N ARG A 92 9.09 -4.84 8.70
CA ARG A 92 9.31 -6.28 8.48
C ARG A 92 8.20 -6.94 7.67
N ILE A 93 6.95 -6.57 7.89
CA ILE A 93 5.80 -7.13 7.16
C ILE A 93 5.71 -6.53 5.76
N VAL A 94 5.87 -5.22 5.63
CA VAL A 94 5.79 -4.50 4.35
C VAL A 94 6.91 -4.91 3.41
N THR A 95 8.14 -5.08 3.89
CA THR A 95 9.26 -5.60 3.09
C THR A 95 8.95 -6.99 2.53
N ARG A 96 8.23 -7.82 3.30
CA ARG A 96 7.81 -9.15 2.83
C ARG A 96 6.64 -9.07 1.85
N PHE A 97 5.63 -8.27 2.18
CA PHE A 97 4.37 -8.14 1.45
C PHE A 97 4.17 -6.68 1.04
N PRO A 98 4.78 -6.21 -0.06
CA PRO A 98 4.87 -4.79 -0.37
C PRO A 98 3.57 -4.20 -0.92
N ARG A 99 2.48 -4.98 -0.99
CA ARG A 99 1.14 -4.43 -1.19
C ARG A 99 0.54 -3.84 0.07
N LEU A 100 0.99 -4.31 1.24
CA LEU A 100 0.51 -3.83 2.51
C LEU A 100 1.17 -2.49 2.86
N ARG A 101 0.37 -1.58 3.44
CA ARG A 101 0.83 -0.28 3.94
C ARG A 101 0.13 0.07 5.25
N ALA A 102 0.82 0.80 6.11
CA ALA A 102 0.23 1.38 7.32
C ALA A 102 -0.45 2.73 7.00
N CYS A 103 -1.42 2.70 6.10
CA CYS A 103 -2.20 3.88 5.68
C CYS A 103 -3.54 4.01 6.43
N ALA A 104 -3.68 3.25 7.53
CA ALA A 104 -4.88 3.24 8.35
C ALA A 104 -4.57 3.12 9.85
N TYR A 105 -5.47 3.64 10.68
CA TYR A 105 -5.52 3.38 12.13
C TYR A 105 -6.74 2.55 12.48
N LEU A 106 -6.64 1.71 13.53
CA LEU A 106 -7.79 1.01 14.10
C LEU A 106 -7.79 1.18 15.61
N HIS A 107 -8.86 1.76 16.15
CA HIS A 107 -9.14 1.76 17.58
C HIS A 107 -10.56 1.29 17.87
N SER A 108 -10.92 1.14 19.14
CA SER A 108 -12.26 0.70 19.53
C SER A 108 -13.03 1.72 20.37
N HIS A 109 -14.34 1.79 20.14
CA HIS A 109 -15.33 2.45 20.99
C HIS A 109 -16.17 1.37 21.68
N PRO A 110 -15.70 0.77 22.80
CA PRO A 110 -16.40 -0.31 23.49
C PRO A 110 -17.78 0.11 24.05
N PHE A 111 -17.99 1.42 24.25
CA PHE A 111 -19.24 2.00 24.71
C PHE A 111 -20.29 2.17 23.61
N ALA A 112 -19.89 2.13 22.34
CA ALA A 112 -20.79 2.31 21.19
C ALA A 112 -21.37 0.96 20.76
N ARG A 113 -22.66 0.94 20.38
CA ARG A 113 -23.40 -0.25 19.93
C ARG A 113 -24.04 -0.02 18.57
N GLY A 114 -23.87 -0.95 17.63
CA GLY A 114 -24.48 -0.95 16.30
C GLY A 114 -23.90 0.06 15.30
N GLY A 115 -23.21 1.08 15.77
CA GLY A 115 -22.56 2.09 14.93
C GLY A 115 -21.60 2.96 15.73
N THR A 116 -20.78 3.74 15.03
CA THR A 116 -19.79 4.64 15.62
C THR A 116 -19.42 5.72 14.61
N TRP A 117 -18.72 6.76 15.03
CA TRP A 117 -18.28 7.85 14.15
C TRP A 117 -16.95 8.45 14.62
N PRO A 118 -16.08 8.91 13.71
CA PRO A 118 -14.85 9.61 14.09
C PRO A 118 -15.16 10.92 14.83
N SER A 119 -14.60 11.06 16.03
CA SER A 119 -14.66 12.26 16.85
C SER A 119 -13.86 13.42 16.24
N ARG A 120 -14.28 14.66 16.57
CA ARG A 120 -13.65 15.91 16.13
C ARG A 120 -13.17 16.73 17.31
N GLY A 121 -12.12 17.53 17.11
CA GLY A 121 -11.52 18.39 18.13
C GLY A 121 -10.05 18.05 18.37
N PRO A 122 -9.30 18.93 19.07
CA PRO A 122 -7.87 18.72 19.30
C PRO A 122 -7.57 17.37 19.94
N GLY A 123 -6.78 16.54 19.27
CA GLY A 123 -6.38 15.21 19.75
C GLY A 123 -7.46 14.12 19.67
N CYS A 124 -8.56 14.36 18.95
CA CYS A 124 -9.61 13.38 18.61
C CYS A 124 -9.27 12.65 17.31
N ASP A 125 -10.18 11.80 16.81
CA ASP A 125 -9.90 10.94 15.66
C ASP A 125 -9.49 11.72 14.40
N TYR A 126 -10.30 12.72 14.05
CA TYR A 126 -10.11 13.52 12.85
C TYR A 126 -8.79 14.32 12.87
N ASP A 127 -8.59 15.14 13.91
CA ASP A 127 -7.46 16.07 14.02
C ASP A 127 -6.18 15.36 14.51
N GLY A 128 -6.32 14.36 15.38
CA GLY A 128 -5.22 13.67 16.05
C GLY A 128 -4.58 12.58 15.19
N HIS A 129 -5.32 11.92 14.29
CA HIS A 129 -4.74 10.86 13.47
C HIS A 129 -5.17 10.81 12.01
N MET A 130 -6.42 11.14 11.64
CA MET A 130 -6.85 11.07 10.24
C MET A 130 -6.12 12.11 9.37
N ILE A 131 -6.04 13.37 9.81
CA ILE A 131 -5.31 14.43 9.10
C ILE A 131 -3.79 14.16 9.04
N PRO A 132 -3.09 13.86 10.16
CA PRO A 132 -1.66 13.56 10.11
C PRO A 132 -1.31 12.34 9.25
N LEU A 133 -2.22 11.35 9.16
CA LEU A 133 -2.06 10.22 8.26
C LEU A 133 -2.30 10.60 6.80
N PHE A 134 -3.31 11.43 6.54
CA PHE A 134 -3.59 11.94 5.19
C PHE A 134 -2.40 12.69 4.60
N GLU A 135 -1.77 13.58 5.37
CA GLU A 135 -0.60 14.32 4.89
C GLU A 135 0.58 13.40 4.57
N ARG A 136 0.87 12.42 5.43
CA ARG A 136 1.91 11.41 5.17
C ARG A 136 1.59 10.52 3.97
N ASN A 137 0.33 10.14 3.80
CA ASN A 137 -0.11 9.35 2.66
C ASN A 137 0.05 10.14 1.36
N ARG A 138 -0.26 11.44 1.37
CA ARG A 138 -0.13 12.34 0.21
C ARG A 138 1.31 12.47 -0.26
N GLU A 139 2.28 12.54 0.65
CA GLU A 139 3.71 12.50 0.32
C GLU A 139 4.12 11.22 -0.41
N ALA A 140 3.42 10.10 -0.16
CA ALA A 140 3.61 8.81 -0.81
C ALA A 140 2.70 8.61 -2.04
N GLY A 141 1.98 9.65 -2.49
CA GLY A 141 1.08 9.58 -3.65
C GLY A 141 -0.29 8.97 -3.38
N LEU A 142 -0.73 8.88 -2.12
CA LEU A 142 -2.08 8.43 -1.75
C LEU A 142 -2.87 9.62 -1.20
N ASN A 143 -3.84 10.13 -1.98
CA ASN A 143 -4.65 11.30 -1.65
C ASN A 143 -5.86 10.94 -0.76
N THR A 144 -5.66 10.06 0.21
CA THR A 144 -6.65 9.62 1.19
C THR A 144 -5.98 9.05 2.44
N SER A 145 -6.70 8.99 3.56
CA SER A 145 -6.33 8.19 4.74
C SER A 145 -7.52 7.39 5.23
N PHE A 146 -7.27 6.29 5.93
CA PHE A 146 -8.33 5.43 6.44
C PHE A 146 -8.33 5.39 7.98
N SER A 147 -9.53 5.28 8.55
CA SER A 147 -9.73 5.07 9.99
C SER A 147 -10.75 3.97 10.18
N PHE A 148 -10.39 2.95 10.93
CA PHE A 148 -11.28 1.86 11.31
C PHE A 148 -11.64 2.03 12.77
N ILE A 149 -12.93 1.89 13.10
CA ILE A 149 -13.39 2.00 14.49
C ILE A 149 -14.20 0.75 14.81
N ALA A 150 -13.70 -0.05 15.75
CA ALA A 150 -14.40 -1.21 16.26
C ALA A 150 -15.42 -0.78 17.33
N CYS A 151 -16.68 -1.20 17.20
CA CYS A 151 -17.70 -1.01 18.22
C CYS A 151 -18.44 -2.32 18.49
N ARG A 152 -19.28 -2.34 19.54
CA ARG A 152 -20.09 -3.53 19.84
C ARG A 152 -21.19 -3.68 18.80
N ALA A 153 -21.52 -4.91 18.44
CA ALA A 153 -22.66 -5.20 17.57
C ALA A 153 -23.96 -4.69 18.20
N GLY A 154 -24.93 -4.27 17.37
CA GLY A 154 -26.24 -3.83 17.88
C GLY A 154 -27.02 -4.97 18.53
N SER A 155 -26.88 -6.18 18.00
CA SER A 155 -27.46 -7.43 18.50
C SER A 155 -26.39 -8.38 19.04
N GLY A 156 -25.95 -8.17 20.28
CA GLY A 156 -25.04 -9.09 20.99
C GLY A 156 -23.74 -8.44 21.47
N ASP A 157 -22.84 -9.26 22.02
CA ASP A 157 -21.59 -8.80 22.64
C ASP A 157 -20.37 -8.84 21.70
N GLY A 158 -20.59 -9.16 20.42
CA GLY A 158 -19.54 -9.20 19.40
C GLY A 158 -19.02 -7.82 19.00
N TRP A 159 -17.89 -7.80 18.29
CA TRP A 159 -17.35 -6.60 17.65
C TRP A 159 -17.84 -6.49 16.20
N VAL A 160 -17.99 -5.26 15.72
CA VAL A 160 -18.07 -4.90 14.31
C VAL A 160 -17.09 -3.75 14.06
N ILE A 161 -16.58 -3.60 12.83
CA ILE A 161 -15.63 -2.53 12.49
C ILE A 161 -16.25 -1.65 11.42
N ALA A 162 -16.48 -0.39 11.73
CA ALA A 162 -16.84 0.63 10.75
C ALA A 162 -15.56 1.20 10.12
N ALA A 163 -15.60 1.45 8.80
CA ALA A 163 -14.49 1.97 8.03
C ALA A 163 -14.80 3.38 7.53
N PHE A 164 -13.85 4.29 7.70
CA PHE A 164 -13.95 5.68 7.28
C PHE A 164 -12.72 6.08 6.46
N ALA A 165 -12.89 7.03 5.56
CA ALA A 165 -11.79 7.66 4.85
C ALA A 165 -11.80 9.18 4.97
N LEU A 166 -10.65 9.82 4.76
CA LEU A 166 -10.60 11.21 4.32
C LEU A 166 -10.41 11.27 2.81
N ASP A 167 -11.34 11.91 2.10
CA ASP A 167 -11.14 12.21 0.69
C ASP A 167 -10.11 13.34 0.47
N ARG A 168 -9.79 13.65 -0.79
CA ARG A 168 -8.88 14.74 -1.14
C ARG A 168 -9.29 16.12 -0.63
N TRP A 169 -10.56 16.30 -0.28
CA TRP A 169 -11.12 17.53 0.29
C TRP A 169 -11.14 17.50 1.82
N ARG A 170 -10.52 16.49 2.43
CA ARG A 170 -10.50 16.24 3.88
C ARG A 170 -11.89 16.01 4.48
N ARG A 171 -12.84 15.52 3.69
CA ARG A 171 -14.17 15.14 4.19
C ARG A 171 -14.12 13.70 4.67
N ILE A 172 -14.77 13.44 5.81
CA ILE A 172 -14.97 12.08 6.31
C ILE A 172 -16.00 11.40 5.39
N VAL A 173 -15.60 10.29 4.79
CA VAL A 173 -16.46 9.42 3.99
C VAL A 173 -16.67 8.12 4.75
N ASP A 174 -17.93 7.73 4.94
CA ASP A 174 -18.30 6.42 5.49
C ASP A 174 -18.19 5.36 4.39
N LEU A 175 -17.36 4.35 4.64
CA LEU A 175 -17.13 3.23 3.72
C LEU A 175 -17.96 1.99 4.10
N GLY A 176 -18.76 2.08 5.17
CA GLY A 176 -19.56 0.98 5.71
C GLY A 176 -18.77 0.08 6.67
N PHE A 177 -19.32 -1.11 6.91
CA PHE A 177 -18.70 -2.09 7.78
C PHE A 177 -17.69 -2.96 7.03
N VAL A 178 -16.63 -3.34 7.74
CA VAL A 178 -15.62 -4.26 7.23
C VAL A 178 -16.18 -5.69 7.21
N GLU A 179 -16.11 -6.33 6.05
CA GLU A 179 -16.45 -7.73 5.85
C GLU A 179 -15.29 -8.62 6.27
N VAL A 180 -15.57 -9.72 6.98
CA VAL A 180 -14.55 -10.73 7.30
C VAL A 180 -14.50 -11.74 6.16
N ALA A 181 -13.35 -11.87 5.51
CA ALA A 181 -13.12 -12.85 4.45
C ALA A 181 -12.23 -13.99 4.90
N ASP A 182 -12.40 -15.14 4.27
CA ASP A 182 -11.52 -16.29 4.45
C ASP A 182 -10.08 -15.95 4.05
N ASP A 183 -9.11 -16.49 4.80
CA ASP A 183 -7.68 -16.25 4.57
C ASP A 183 -7.21 -16.76 3.19
N SER A 184 -7.95 -17.70 2.56
CA SER A 184 -7.70 -18.23 1.22
C SER A 184 -8.36 -17.45 0.09
N SER A 185 -9.20 -16.46 0.41
CA SER A 185 -9.87 -15.62 -0.60
C SER A 185 -8.86 -14.96 -1.55
N ALA A 186 -9.27 -14.74 -2.80
CA ALA A 186 -8.39 -14.17 -3.81
C ALA A 186 -7.85 -12.80 -3.40
N SER A 187 -8.69 -11.92 -2.84
CA SER A 187 -8.28 -10.59 -2.39
C SER A 187 -7.24 -10.64 -1.26
N VAL A 188 -7.39 -11.54 -0.28
CA VAL A 188 -6.40 -11.73 0.79
C VAL A 188 -5.09 -12.30 0.26
N ARG A 189 -5.15 -13.31 -0.63
CA ARG A 189 -3.93 -13.86 -1.26
C ARG A 189 -3.22 -12.82 -2.12
N ASP A 190 -3.95 -12.00 -2.85
CA ASP A 190 -3.41 -10.94 -3.70
C ASP A 190 -2.84 -9.79 -2.86
N ALA A 191 -3.35 -9.52 -1.66
CA ALA A 191 -2.77 -8.58 -0.70
C ALA A 191 -1.43 -9.08 -0.11
N LEU A 192 -1.24 -10.40 -0.06
CA LEU A 192 -0.07 -11.08 0.53
C LEU A 192 0.93 -11.59 -0.52
N VAL A 193 0.96 -11.00 -1.71
CA VAL A 193 1.99 -11.30 -2.71
C VAL A 193 3.36 -10.87 -2.17
N GLU A 194 4.34 -11.77 -2.25
CA GLU A 194 5.69 -11.50 -1.77
C GLU A 194 6.44 -10.51 -2.66
N SER A 195 7.37 -9.78 -2.06
CA SER A 195 8.20 -8.81 -2.77
C SER A 195 8.97 -9.42 -3.94
N LEU A 196 9.06 -8.67 -5.03
CA LEU A 196 9.92 -9.01 -6.16
C LEU A 196 11.39 -9.17 -5.74
N HIS A 197 11.84 -8.45 -4.70
CA HIS A 197 13.20 -8.56 -4.19
C HIS A 197 13.48 -9.86 -3.44
N SER A 198 12.48 -10.56 -2.90
CA SER A 198 12.71 -11.86 -2.23
C SER A 198 12.90 -13.00 -3.23
N ARG A 199 12.46 -12.81 -4.47
CA ARG A 199 12.39 -13.84 -5.49
C ARG A 199 13.71 -14.01 -6.23
N ALA A 200 14.24 -15.23 -6.25
CA ALA A 200 15.55 -15.53 -6.83
C ALA A 200 15.60 -15.27 -8.34
N ASP A 201 14.56 -15.66 -9.08
CA ASP A 201 14.42 -15.42 -10.52
C ASP A 201 14.47 -13.92 -10.85
N VAL A 202 13.73 -13.10 -10.10
CA VAL A 202 13.69 -11.65 -10.29
C VAL A 202 15.00 -10.98 -9.89
N ARG A 203 15.64 -11.39 -8.79
CA ARG A 203 16.96 -10.87 -8.41
C ARG A 203 18.02 -11.16 -9.46
N SER A 204 18.11 -12.41 -9.92
CA SER A 204 19.06 -12.80 -10.97
C SER A 204 18.81 -12.05 -12.28
N MET A 205 17.54 -11.79 -12.60
CA MET A 205 17.15 -10.97 -13.74
C MET A 205 17.58 -9.51 -13.57
N LEU A 206 17.23 -8.84 -12.46
CA LEU A 206 17.64 -7.45 -12.19
C LEU A 206 19.16 -7.29 -12.16
N HIS A 207 19.89 -8.28 -11.64
CA HIS A 207 21.36 -8.29 -11.65
C HIS A 207 21.93 -8.35 -13.08
N ARG A 208 21.39 -9.23 -13.93
CA ARG A 208 21.77 -9.31 -15.35
C ARG A 208 21.44 -8.02 -16.09
N PHE A 209 20.24 -7.46 -15.86
CA PHE A 209 19.82 -6.19 -16.44
C PHE A 209 20.75 -5.05 -16.05
N LYS A 210 21.09 -4.94 -14.76
CA LYS A 210 22.11 -4.01 -14.24
C LYS A 210 23.46 -4.18 -14.94
N GLY A 211 23.92 -5.42 -15.12
CA GLY A 211 25.18 -5.72 -15.79
C GLY A 211 25.19 -5.31 -17.27
N GLU A 212 24.07 -5.49 -17.97
CA GLU A 212 23.91 -5.04 -19.36
C GLU A 212 23.94 -3.51 -19.46
N LEU A 213 23.16 -2.80 -18.64
CA LEU A 213 23.15 -1.33 -18.62
C LEU A 213 24.54 -0.76 -18.31
N ALA A 214 25.24 -1.34 -17.33
CA ALA A 214 26.60 -0.92 -16.98
C ALA A 214 27.60 -1.15 -18.13
N ARG A 215 27.50 -2.28 -18.86
CA ARG A 215 28.34 -2.54 -20.05
C ARG A 215 28.13 -1.51 -21.16
N ARG A 216 26.96 -0.87 -21.21
CA ARG A 216 26.62 0.18 -22.17
C ARG A 216 26.81 1.60 -21.63
N GLY A 217 27.33 1.74 -20.41
CA GLY A 217 27.55 3.04 -19.79
C GLY A 217 26.26 3.77 -19.37
N LEU A 218 25.12 3.07 -19.27
CA LEU A 218 23.84 3.67 -18.91
C LEU A 218 23.65 3.71 -17.39
N GLY A 219 23.39 4.91 -16.86
CA GLY A 219 23.01 5.11 -15.46
C GLY A 219 21.58 4.63 -15.21
N PHE A 220 21.30 4.07 -14.03
CA PHE A 220 19.93 3.71 -13.66
C PHE A 220 19.69 3.78 -12.15
N ARG A 221 18.42 3.86 -11.76
CA ARG A 221 17.93 3.72 -10.38
C ARG A 221 16.71 2.82 -10.33
N ILE A 222 16.46 2.22 -9.17
CA ILE A 222 15.27 1.41 -8.89
C ILE A 222 14.58 2.01 -7.67
N ASP A 223 13.33 2.44 -7.85
CA ASP A 223 12.49 2.99 -6.81
C ASP A 223 11.33 2.01 -6.52
N GLU A 224 10.98 1.76 -5.26
CA GLU A 224 9.74 1.05 -4.91
C GLU A 224 8.58 2.05 -4.86
N LEU A 225 7.49 1.76 -5.58
CA LEU A 225 6.28 2.56 -5.61
C LEU A 225 5.18 1.96 -4.71
N PHE A 226 4.04 2.64 -4.67
CA PHE A 226 2.86 2.14 -3.99
C PHE A 226 2.45 0.75 -4.52
N GLY A 227 1.97 -0.14 -3.64
CA GLY A 227 1.53 -1.49 -4.01
C GLY A 227 2.66 -2.47 -4.37
N GLY A 228 3.92 -2.12 -4.11
CA GLY A 228 5.08 -2.99 -4.33
C GLY A 228 5.55 -3.06 -5.77
N TRP A 229 5.12 -2.11 -6.61
CA TRP A 229 5.67 -1.92 -7.94
C TRP A 229 7.12 -1.48 -7.86
N LEU A 230 7.96 -1.97 -8.76
CA LEU A 230 9.31 -1.44 -8.94
C LEU A 230 9.35 -0.53 -10.16
N ARG A 231 9.89 0.68 -9.98
CA ARG A 231 10.18 1.62 -11.05
C ARG A 231 11.67 1.63 -11.33
N VAL A 232 12.06 1.13 -12.48
CA VAL A 232 13.44 1.24 -12.96
C VAL A 232 13.51 2.44 -13.88
N VAL A 233 14.35 3.42 -13.55
CA VAL A 233 14.59 4.61 -14.38
C VAL A 233 16.00 4.52 -14.93
N ILE A 234 16.12 4.58 -16.26
CA ILE A 234 17.37 4.50 -17.01
C ILE A 234 17.61 5.87 -17.62
N ASP A 235 18.77 6.45 -17.33
CA ASP A 235 19.20 7.74 -17.87
C ASP A 235 19.73 7.53 -19.30
N LEU A 236 19.13 8.25 -20.25
CA LEU A 236 19.51 8.18 -21.67
C LEU A 236 20.28 9.43 -22.13
N GLY A 237 20.61 10.36 -21.23
CA GLY A 237 21.18 11.65 -21.60
C GLY A 237 20.13 12.63 -22.14
N ASP A 238 20.56 13.85 -22.46
CA ASP A 238 19.73 14.92 -23.07
C ASP A 238 18.33 15.09 -22.47
N SER A 239 18.24 14.99 -21.14
CA SER A 239 16.98 15.13 -20.41
C SER A 239 15.93 14.05 -20.74
N CYS A 240 16.33 12.91 -21.31
CA CYS A 240 15.49 11.77 -21.61
C CYS A 240 15.73 10.61 -20.63
N ALA A 241 14.67 9.94 -20.21
CA ALA A 241 14.77 8.72 -19.41
C ALA A 241 13.82 7.64 -19.93
N ALA A 242 14.28 6.40 -19.96
CA ALA A 242 13.41 5.23 -20.05
C ALA A 242 12.94 4.82 -18.66
N VAL A 243 11.66 4.47 -18.54
CA VAL A 243 11.04 4.03 -17.31
C VAL A 243 10.38 2.67 -17.54
N LEU A 244 10.75 1.72 -16.69
CA LEU A 244 10.13 0.40 -16.62
C LEU A 244 9.38 0.29 -15.29
N LEU A 245 8.10 -0.07 -15.36
CA LEU A 245 7.26 -0.38 -14.21
C LEU A 245 7.04 -1.89 -14.15
N LEU A 246 7.57 -2.52 -13.12
CA LEU A 246 7.48 -3.95 -12.87
C LEU A 246 6.43 -4.21 -11.78
N PRO A 247 5.28 -4.81 -12.10
CA PRO A 247 4.24 -5.14 -11.12
C PRO A 247 4.70 -6.27 -10.20
N VAL A 248 4.26 -6.25 -8.95
CA VAL A 248 4.64 -7.28 -7.96
C VAL A 248 4.20 -8.70 -8.39
N GLU A 249 3.17 -8.82 -9.21
CA GLU A 249 2.68 -10.09 -9.76
C GLU A 249 3.49 -10.61 -10.95
N PHE A 250 4.49 -9.87 -11.44
CA PHE A 250 5.34 -10.31 -12.55
C PHE A 250 5.84 -11.76 -12.32
N PRO A 251 5.79 -12.68 -13.29
CA PRO A 251 5.47 -12.47 -14.70
C PRO A 251 3.98 -12.57 -15.06
N ARG A 252 3.07 -12.76 -14.08
CA ARG A 252 1.64 -12.89 -14.36
C ARG A 252 1.04 -11.60 -14.92
N ARG A 253 1.53 -10.45 -14.46
CA ARG A 253 1.22 -9.13 -15.02
C ARG A 253 2.41 -8.62 -15.82
N VAL A 254 2.14 -8.13 -17.03
CA VAL A 254 3.15 -7.64 -17.96
C VAL A 254 3.71 -6.31 -17.44
N PRO A 255 5.04 -6.11 -17.45
CA PRO A 255 5.66 -4.82 -17.13
C PRO A 255 5.26 -3.73 -18.14
N GLU A 256 5.19 -2.49 -17.66
CA GLU A 256 4.90 -1.33 -18.51
C GLU A 256 6.19 -0.54 -18.79
N PHE A 257 6.34 -0.06 -20.03
CA PHE A 257 7.49 0.73 -20.45
C PHE A 257 7.05 2.09 -20.95
N PHE A 258 7.81 3.11 -20.58
CA PHE A 258 7.57 4.48 -20.96
C PHE A 258 8.89 5.18 -21.23
N THR A 259 8.83 6.27 -21.98
CA THR A 259 9.91 7.25 -22.01
C THR A 259 9.41 8.61 -21.62
N VAL A 260 10.25 9.32 -20.87
CA VAL A 260 9.94 10.63 -20.33
C VAL A 260 10.99 11.60 -20.86
N ARG A 261 10.56 12.64 -21.58
CA ARG A 261 11.40 13.77 -21.96
C ARG A 261 11.22 14.92 -20.98
N ARG A 262 12.32 15.51 -20.53
CA ARG A 262 12.36 16.72 -19.70
C ARG A 262 12.94 17.89 -20.52
N PRO A 263 12.55 19.15 -20.26
CA PRO A 263 11.40 19.57 -19.46
C PRO A 263 10.15 19.53 -20.34
N GLY A 264 9.22 18.59 -20.09
CA GLY A 264 8.05 18.49 -20.96
C GLY A 264 6.93 17.56 -20.52
N ASN A 265 7.13 16.73 -19.48
CA ASN A 265 6.15 15.76 -18.98
C ASN A 265 5.50 14.87 -20.07
N GLY A 266 6.07 14.82 -21.27
CA GLY A 266 5.64 13.93 -22.34
C GLY A 266 6.07 12.51 -21.99
N ALA A 267 5.09 11.69 -21.63
CA ALA A 267 5.28 10.26 -21.43
C ALA A 267 4.68 9.51 -22.61
N SER A 268 5.53 8.84 -23.40
CA SER A 268 5.07 7.96 -24.48
C SER A 268 5.13 6.52 -23.98
N ARG A 269 3.98 5.83 -23.97
CA ARG A 269 3.93 4.38 -23.70
C ARG A 269 4.66 3.64 -24.82
N PHE A 270 5.54 2.73 -24.43
CA PHE A 270 6.24 1.83 -25.33
C PHE A 270 5.68 0.41 -25.12
N PRO A 271 5.04 -0.21 -26.12
CA PRO A 271 4.60 -1.59 -26.01
C PRO A 271 5.82 -2.52 -26.13
N ALA A 272 6.41 -2.90 -24.99
CA ALA A 272 7.36 -4.01 -24.97
C ALA A 272 6.59 -5.34 -25.06
N PRO A 273 6.90 -6.25 -26.00
CA PRO A 273 6.28 -7.56 -26.03
C PRO A 273 6.54 -8.31 -24.72
N ALA A 274 5.50 -8.87 -24.10
CA ALA A 274 5.62 -9.62 -22.84
C ALA A 274 6.68 -10.73 -22.91
N ALA A 275 6.84 -11.34 -24.08
CA ALA A 275 7.85 -12.38 -24.35
C ALA A 275 9.31 -11.91 -24.20
N TRP A 276 9.58 -10.61 -24.33
CA TRP A 276 10.92 -10.06 -24.10
C TRP A 276 11.27 -10.00 -22.60
N LEU A 277 10.30 -10.16 -21.72
CA LEU A 277 10.53 -9.94 -20.28
C LEU A 277 10.60 -11.28 -19.54
N THR A 278 10.12 -12.34 -20.19
CA THR A 278 10.06 -13.71 -19.66
C THR A 278 11.17 -14.63 -20.19
N THR A 279 12.02 -14.16 -21.11
CA THR A 279 13.15 -14.92 -21.67
C THR A 279 14.50 -14.43 -21.11
N SER A 280 15.53 -15.28 -21.16
CA SER A 280 16.88 -14.90 -20.70
C SER A 280 17.44 -13.70 -21.45
N ASP A 281 17.07 -13.55 -22.73
CA ASP A 281 17.69 -12.60 -23.65
C ASP A 281 16.82 -11.38 -23.92
N GLY A 282 15.54 -11.44 -23.57
CA GLY A 282 14.63 -10.37 -23.97
C GLY A 282 14.90 -9.05 -23.23
N TRP A 283 15.62 -9.06 -22.11
CA TRP A 283 16.12 -7.83 -21.49
C TRP A 283 17.22 -7.16 -22.30
N VAL A 284 18.06 -7.93 -22.99
CA VAL A 284 19.01 -7.38 -23.97
C VAL A 284 18.22 -6.72 -25.09
N ARG A 285 17.12 -7.35 -25.56
CA ARG A 285 16.22 -6.74 -26.56
C ARG A 285 15.54 -5.47 -26.07
N VAL A 286 15.18 -5.38 -24.79
CA VAL A 286 14.66 -4.15 -24.17
C VAL A 286 15.72 -3.05 -24.25
N VAL A 287 16.97 -3.34 -23.88
CA VAL A 287 18.08 -2.36 -23.96
C VAL A 287 18.41 -1.99 -25.40
N ASP A 288 18.50 -2.95 -26.32
CA ASP A 288 18.71 -2.72 -27.75
C ASP A 288 17.64 -1.80 -28.32
N ARG A 289 16.38 -2.03 -27.93
CA ARG A 289 15.26 -1.22 -28.40
C ARG A 289 15.25 0.18 -27.80
N ILE A 290 15.69 0.33 -26.55
CA ILE A 290 15.93 1.65 -25.95
C ILE A 290 17.01 2.39 -26.76
N GLU A 291 18.11 1.73 -27.15
CA GLU A 291 19.13 2.37 -27.97
C GLU A 291 18.62 2.71 -29.39
N GLU A 292 17.87 1.80 -30.03
CA GLU A 292 17.33 1.96 -31.38
C GLU A 292 16.36 3.14 -31.49
N VAL A 293 15.40 3.25 -30.55
CA VAL A 293 14.36 4.28 -30.60
C VAL A 293 14.91 5.66 -30.24
N TYR A 294 15.93 5.72 -29.39
CA TYR A 294 16.40 6.98 -28.81
C TYR A 294 17.76 7.43 -29.31
N HIS A 295 18.35 6.74 -30.31
CA HIS A 295 19.64 7.07 -30.91
C HIS A 295 20.71 7.38 -29.85
N VAL A 296 20.75 6.59 -28.77
CA VAL A 296 21.64 6.82 -27.61
C VAL A 296 23.12 6.60 -27.95
N ARG A 297 23.44 6.30 -29.22
CA ARG A 297 24.82 6.24 -29.73
C ARG A 297 25.08 7.45 -30.65
N PRO A 298 26.21 8.16 -30.46
CA PRO A 298 26.71 9.12 -31.44
C PRO A 298 27.06 8.44 -32.77
#